data_AF-A0A1Q7BWH9-F1
#
_entry.id   AF-A0A1Q7BWH9-F1
#
_cell.length_a   1.000
_cell.length_b   1.000
_cell.length_c   1.000
_cell.angle_alpha   90.00
_cell.angle_beta   90.00
_cell.angle_gamma   90.00
#
_symmetry.space_group_name_H-M   'P 1'
#
loop_
_entity.id
_entity.type
_entity.pdbx_description
1 polymer ?
#
loop_
_entity_poly.entity_id
_entity_poly.type
_entity_poly.pdbx_seq_one_letter_code
_entity_poly.pdbx_strand_id
1 'polypeptide(L)' 'MIVVDDGLGTGVRMRTAVVALRRLHPARIVVAVPAAPDSTCQELSAMADDVVCATTPSPSVAVGALYWDFAQITDE' A
#
# COMPACT_ATOMS: atom_id res chain seq x y z
N MET A 1 2.32 -11.83 -8.17
CA MET A 1 3.25 -10.94 -7.45
C MET A 1 2.46 -10.15 -6.44
N ILE A 2 2.99 -10.04 -5.23
CA ILE A 2 2.35 -9.32 -4.12
C ILE A 2 3.31 -8.21 -3.70
N VAL A 3 2.82 -6.98 -3.60
CA VAL A 3 3.58 -5.81 -3.19
C VAL A 3 3.02 -5.35 -1.85
N VAL A 4 3.90 -5.21 -0.87
CA VAL A 4 3.54 -4.92 0.51
C VAL A 4 4.19 -3.62 0.95
N ASP A 5 3.49 -2.85 1.78
CA ASP A 5 3.98 -1.66 2.48
C ASP A 5 3.48 -1.72 3.93
N ASP A 6 4.07 -0.93 4.83
CA ASP A 6 3.64 -0.82 6.24
C ASP A 6 2.28 -0.10 6.37
N GLY A 7 1.97 0.78 5.43
CA GLY A 7 0.69 1.43 5.30
C GLY A 7 0.77 2.53 4.25
N LEU A 8 -0.38 3.03 3.83
CA LEU A 8 -0.44 4.05 2.79
C LEU A 8 -1.09 5.32 3.34
N GLY A 9 -0.36 6.43 3.25
CA GLY A 9 -0.94 7.77 3.41
C GLY A 9 -1.64 8.20 2.11
N THR A 10 -0.85 8.60 1.11
CA THR A 10 -1.37 9.04 -0.21
C THR A 10 -1.31 7.95 -1.28
N GLY A 11 -0.61 6.84 -1.03
CA GLY A 11 -0.42 5.75 -2.00
C GLY A 11 0.52 6.04 -3.17
N VAL A 12 1.15 7.22 -3.26
CA VAL A 12 1.95 7.63 -4.44
C VAL A 12 3.09 6.65 -4.73
N ARG A 13 3.85 6.24 -3.71
CA ARG A 13 4.96 5.27 -3.86
C ARG A 13 4.45 3.93 -4.39
N MET A 14 3.33 3.45 -3.85
CA MET A 14 2.72 2.20 -4.29
C MET A 14 2.23 2.27 -5.74
N ARG A 15 1.62 3.38 -6.18
CA ARG A 15 1.23 3.58 -7.59
C ARG A 15 2.44 3.52 -8.52
N THR A 16 3.54 4.19 -8.16
CA THR A 16 4.80 4.13 -8.93
C THR A 16 5.35 2.71 -8.99
N ALA A 17 5.32 1.97 -7.87
CA ALA A 17 5.75 0.58 -7.80
C ALA A 17 4.91 -0.30 -8.74
N VAL A 18 3.58 -0.21 -8.70
CA VAL A 18 2.69 -0.96 -9.60
C VAL A 18 3.02 -0.69 -11.07
N VAL A 19 3.20 0.57 -11.47
CA VAL A 19 3.57 0.95 -12.85
C VAL A 19 4.91 0.35 -13.26
N ALA A 20 5.93 0.42 -12.40
CA ALA A 20 7.25 -0.15 -12.69
C ALA A 20 7.16 -1.67 -12.83
N LEU A 21 6.45 -2.32 -11.92
CA LEU A 21 6.30 -3.76 -11.83
C LEU A 21 5.48 -4.37 -12.99
N ARG A 22 4.51 -3.63 -13.54
CA ARG A 22 3.78 -4.06 -14.76
C ARG A 22 4.72 -4.31 -15.94
N ARG A 23 5.84 -3.61 -16.03
CA ARG A 23 6.84 -3.80 -17.11
C ARG A 23 7.52 -5.16 -17.07
N LEU A 24 7.46 -5.85 -15.94
CA LEU A 24 8.00 -7.21 -15.76
C LEU A 24 7.01 -8.29 -16.23
N HIS A 25 5.85 -7.92 -16.77
CA HIS A 25 4.79 -8.84 -17.22
C HIS A 25 4.38 -9.91 -16.19
N PRO A 26 4.14 -9.54 -14.91
CA PRO A 26 3.63 -10.49 -13.93
C PRO A 26 2.23 -10.95 -14.34
N ALA A 27 1.91 -12.22 -14.09
CA ALA A 27 0.56 -12.74 -14.33
C ALA A 27 -0.51 -12.03 -13.49
N ARG A 28 -0.14 -11.54 -12.30
CA ARG A 28 -1.00 -10.77 -11.40
C ARG A 28 -0.17 -9.86 -10.48
N ILE A 29 -0.66 -8.65 -10.19
CA ILE A 29 -0.17 -7.73 -9.18
C ILE A 29 -1.25 -7.54 -8.12
N VAL A 30 -0.93 -7.92 -6.89
CA VAL A 30 -1.77 -7.68 -5.70
C VAL A 30 -1.06 -6.66 -4.83
N VAL A 31 -1.76 -5.59 -4.45
CA VAL A 31 -1.28 -4.69 -3.39
C VAL A 31 -1.85 -5.19 -2.06
N ALA A 32 -1.00 -5.38 -1.06
CA ALA A 32 -1.43 -5.83 0.26
C ALA A 32 -0.85 -4.89 1.33
N VAL A 33 -1.72 -4.23 2.10
CA VAL A 33 -1.29 -3.24 3.11
C VAL A 33 -2.11 -3.39 4.41
N PRO A 34 -1.50 -3.17 5.58
CA PRO A 34 -2.22 -3.17 6.85
C PRO A 34 -3.29 -2.08 6.90
N ALA A 35 -2.96 -0.87 6.47
CA ALA A 35 -3.90 0.25 6.53
C ALA A 35 -3.71 1.29 5.43
N ALA A 36 -4.81 1.85 4.97
CA ALA A 36 -4.84 2.96 4.01
C ALA A 36 -6.18 3.72 4.08
N PRO A 37 -6.25 4.99 3.67
CA PRO A 37 -7.53 5.64 3.41
C PRO A 37 -8.33 4.90 2.35
N ASP A 38 -9.66 4.86 2.51
CA ASP A 38 -10.55 4.20 1.56
C ASP A 38 -10.36 4.72 0.13
N SER A 39 -10.18 6.04 -0.04
CA SER A 39 -9.87 6.66 -1.33
C SER A 39 -8.58 6.13 -1.97
N THR A 40 -7.54 5.86 -1.16
CA THR A 40 -6.28 5.30 -1.66
C THR A 40 -6.46 3.86 -2.13
N CYS A 41 -7.25 3.05 -1.41
CA CYS A 41 -7.59 1.68 -1.83
C CYS A 41 -8.37 1.67 -3.15
N GLN A 42 -9.35 2.57 -3.30
CA GLN A 42 -10.14 2.69 -4.53
C GLN A 42 -9.25 3.07 -5.73
N GLU A 43 -8.37 4.06 -5.57
CA GLU A 43 -7.44 4.46 -6.63
C GLU A 43 -6.47 3.35 -7.02
N LEU A 44 -5.97 2.57 -6.05
CA LEU A 44 -5.09 1.43 -6.34
C LEU A 44 -5.82 0.26 -7.00
N SER A 45 -7.10 0.06 -6.68
CA SER A 45 -7.94 -0.97 -7.29
C SER A 45 -8.17 -0.72 -8.78
N ALA A 46 -7.99 0.51 -9.26
CA ALA A 46 -8.02 0.85 -10.68
C ALA A 46 -6.70 0.50 -11.43
N MET A 47 -5.63 0.15 -10.71
CA MET A 47 -4.28 -0.05 -11.28
C MET A 47 -3.72 -1.47 -11.06
N ALA A 48 -4.00 -2.06 -9.89
CA ALA A 48 -3.62 -3.41 -9.52
C ALA A 48 -4.73 -4.41 -9.88
N ASP A 49 -4.40 -5.70 -9.92
CA ASP A 49 -5.40 -6.76 -10.16
C ASP A 49 -6.15 -7.16 -8.87
N ASP A 50 -5.67 -6.69 -7.72
CA ASP A 50 -6.33 -6.81 -6.42
C ASP A 50 -5.73 -5.84 -5.41
N VAL A 51 -6.52 -5.45 -4.42
CA VAL A 51 -6.08 -4.65 -3.27
C VAL A 51 -6.62 -5.28 -2.00
N VAL A 52 -5.71 -5.74 -1.14
CA VAL A 52 -6.02 -6.27 0.18
C VAL A 52 -5.62 -5.22 1.21
N CYS A 53 -6.60 -4.60 1.86
CA CYS A 53 -6.38 -3.64 2.95
C CYS A 53 -7.02 -4.18 4.23
N ALA A 54 -6.23 -4.36 5.30
CA ALA A 54 -6.77 -4.93 6.53
C ALA A 54 -7.66 -3.95 7.31
N THR A 55 -7.38 -2.65 7.25
CA THR A 55 -8.23 -1.61 7.86
C THR A 55 -8.19 -0.28 7.10
N THR A 56 -9.32 0.43 7.06
CA THR A 56 -9.46 1.76 6.44
C THR A 56 -9.87 2.79 7.50
N PRO A 57 -8.93 3.29 8.33
CA PRO A 57 -9.26 4.16 9.46
C PRO A 57 -9.93 5.46 9.01
N SER A 58 -10.96 5.87 9.76
CA SER A 58 -11.72 7.12 9.57
C SER A 58 -11.84 7.89 10.89
N PRO A 59 -11.30 9.12 10.98
CA PRO A 59 -10.53 9.82 9.96
C PRO A 59 -9.20 9.12 9.66
N SER A 60 -8.60 9.42 8.51
CA SER A 60 -7.26 8.93 8.22
C SER A 60 -6.25 9.47 9.23
N VAL A 61 -5.30 8.61 9.62
CA VAL A 61 -4.21 8.95 10.53
C VAL A 61 -2.87 8.62 9.87
N ALA A 62 -1.78 9.17 10.40
CA ALA A 62 -0.44 8.80 9.94
C ALA A 62 -0.19 7.30 10.16
N VAL A 63 0.50 6.65 9.22
CA VAL A 63 0.77 5.20 9.28
C VAL A 63 1.38 4.79 10.61
N GLY A 64 2.38 5.53 11.10
CA GLY A 64 3.04 5.22 12.37
C GLY A 64 2.13 5.29 13.60
N ALA A 65 1.00 5.99 13.53
CA ALA A 65 0.03 6.03 14.64
C ALA A 65 -0.78 4.72 14.78
N LEU A 66 -0.71 3.82 13.79
CA LEU A 66 -1.40 2.52 13.80
C LEU A 66 -0.54 1.41 14.40
N TYR A 67 0.71 1.70 14.70
CA TYR A 67 1.67 0.77 15.27
C TYR A 67 1.96 1.14 16.72
N TRP A 68 2.05 0.12 17.57
CA TRP A 68 2.52 0.31 18.95
C TRP A 68 3.99 0.71 18.99
N ASP A 69 4.79 0.14 18.09
CA ASP A 69 6.19 0.46 17.86
C ASP A 69 6.39 0.74 16.36
N PHE A 70 6.82 1.96 16.06
CA PHE A 70 7.11 2.43 14.71
C PHE A 70 8.53 3.00 14.63
N ALA A 71 9.49 2.31 15.26
CA ALA A 71 10.89 2.63 15.17
C ALA A 71 11.38 2.65 13.71
N GLN A 72 12.27 3.57 13.41
CA GLN A 72 12.90 3.68 12.10
C GLN A 72 13.75 2.44 11.81
N ILE A 73 13.56 1.84 10.64
CA ILE A 73 14.40 0.76 10.13
C ILE A 73 15.58 1.38 9.36
N THR A 74 16.80 0.94 9.67
CA THR A 74 18.03 1.32 8.95
C THR A 74 18.27 0.41 7.75
N ASP A 75 19.02 0.91 6.76
CA ASP A 75 19.40 0.10 5.60
C ASP A 75 20.47 -0.96 5.93
N GLU A 76 21.20 -0.77 7.03
CA GLU A 76 22.15 -1.73 7.63
C GLU A 76 21.43 -2.71 8.57
#